data_AF-A0A377PG80-F1
#
_entry.id   AF-A0A377PG80-F1
#
_cell.length_a   1.000
_cell.length_b   1.000
_cell.length_c   1.000
_cell.angle_alpha   90.00
_cell.angle_beta   90.00
_cell.angle_gamma   90.00
#
_symmetry.space_group_name_H-M   'P 1'
#
loop_
_entity.id
_entity.type
_entity.pdbx_description
1 polymer ?
#
loop_
_entity_poly.entity_id
_entity_poly.type
_entity_poly.pdbx_seq_one_letter_code
_entity_poly.pdbx_strand_id
1 'polypeptide(L)'
;MENVMRQGSSQSQSCRSVRMLRRSVLVAALITALSACDNSDVKTTTTADPAAVATQKKALSDTDLAQMAKQSQGKTLTLLDASELQLDGAAALVLTFSIPLDPKQQFADSVHLVDTEKGKIDGAWELSDNLRELRLRHLEPKRKLLLTIDPSLVALNGATLGKETQKKIATKDIQPSVGFASRGSLLPGKVAAGLPVMALNVNSVDVNFYRIKPASLPAFLSEWGYGQSVESWRSDELLKMADLVYSGRFDLNPQRNTREKLQLPLSDIKPLQESGVYLAVMQQAGRYSYSNPATLLTLSDIGVSLHSYHERMDVFTQALAGGGAMSDVALQVLDEKGRVLTEGKTDAQGHAQLSKSPKAKLLLANQNGQTSIIDLTQPALDLSEFDIGGPEGFSKQLFAFGPRDLYRPGETVIVNALLRDADGQPLPEQPIKVDVLRPDDSVASSFVWKPENGLYQYRYALPEKCGDGQMVATFQSWRQPAALLRD
;
A
#
# COMPACT_ATOMS: atom_id res chain seq x y z
N MET A 1 44.91 -47.75 -29.72
CA MET A 1 46.25 -48.34 -29.85
C MET A 1 47.26 -47.20 -29.91
N GLU A 2 48.55 -47.49 -29.97
CA GLU A 2 49.70 -46.61 -29.67
C GLU A 2 49.74 -45.19 -30.30
N ASN A 3 50.64 -44.25 -29.96
CA ASN A 3 51.46 -43.85 -28.78
C ASN A 3 52.62 -42.94 -29.32
N VAL A 4 53.25 -42.14 -28.45
CA VAL A 4 54.68 -41.65 -28.55
C VAL A 4 55.10 -40.51 -29.55
N MET A 5 55.32 -39.33 -28.94
CA MET A 5 56.45 -38.36 -29.05
C MET A 5 56.93 -37.68 -30.36
N ARG A 6 57.06 -36.34 -30.28
CA ARG A 6 58.33 -35.59 -30.03
C ARG A 6 57.98 -34.19 -29.46
N GLN A 7 58.41 -33.81 -28.24
CA GLN A 7 59.70 -33.22 -27.84
C GLN A 7 60.01 -31.83 -28.44
N GLY A 8 60.23 -30.83 -27.57
CA GLY A 8 60.61 -29.45 -27.91
C GLY A 8 60.71 -28.50 -26.70
N SER A 9 61.83 -28.55 -25.96
CA SER A 9 62.22 -27.57 -24.92
C SER A 9 62.88 -26.31 -25.55
N SER A 10 63.21 -25.20 -24.88
CA SER A 10 63.38 -24.89 -23.45
C SER A 10 63.15 -23.38 -23.17
N GLN A 11 63.03 -23.01 -21.89
CA GLN A 11 63.16 -21.63 -21.40
C GLN A 11 64.56 -21.03 -21.66
N SER A 12 64.66 -19.69 -21.58
CA SER A 12 65.87 -18.98 -21.17
C SER A 12 65.54 -17.95 -20.07
N GLN A 13 66.53 -17.60 -19.23
CA GLN A 13 66.40 -16.68 -18.09
C GLN A 13 67.48 -15.60 -18.12
N SER A 14 67.16 -14.37 -17.68
CA SER A 14 68.07 -13.44 -16.99
C SER A 14 67.20 -12.37 -16.30
N CYS A 15 67.30 -12.05 -14.99
CA CYS A 15 68.43 -11.47 -14.24
C CYS A 15 68.89 -10.11 -14.81
N ARG A 16 69.13 -9.02 -14.05
CA ARG A 16 69.25 -8.75 -12.58
C ARG A 16 69.06 -7.21 -12.38
N SER A 17 68.38 -6.59 -11.40
CA SER A 17 68.44 -6.59 -9.91
C SER A 17 69.15 -5.33 -9.32
N VAL A 18 68.92 -4.99 -8.02
CA VAL A 18 69.70 -4.07 -7.13
C VAL A 18 69.44 -2.54 -7.30
N ARG A 19 69.28 -1.66 -6.27
CA ARG A 19 69.07 -1.79 -4.79
C ARG A 19 68.53 -0.48 -4.12
N MET A 20 67.78 -0.66 -3.02
CA MET A 20 67.73 0.08 -1.72
C MET A 20 68.01 1.61 -1.58
N LEU A 21 67.06 2.31 -0.94
CA LEU A 21 67.22 3.12 0.30
C LEU A 21 65.81 3.54 0.85
N ARG A 22 65.40 3.63 2.14
CA ARG A 22 65.83 3.15 3.49
C ARG A 22 66.15 4.21 4.59
N ARG A 23 65.12 4.90 5.13
CA ARG A 23 65.00 5.54 6.48
C ARG A 23 63.50 5.91 6.70
N SER A 24 62.77 5.74 7.82
CA SER A 24 62.98 5.41 9.27
C SER A 24 62.91 6.61 10.23
N VAL A 25 61.83 6.69 11.03
CA VAL A 25 61.69 7.46 12.29
C VAL A 25 60.59 6.80 13.18
N LEU A 26 60.38 7.24 14.43
CA LEU A 26 59.88 6.41 15.55
C LEU A 26 59.04 7.19 16.62
N VAL A 27 58.27 6.45 17.45
CA VAL A 27 57.75 6.84 18.82
C VAL A 27 56.61 7.88 18.84
N ALA A 28 55.64 7.99 19.79
CA ALA A 28 55.21 7.29 21.03
C ALA A 28 53.65 7.12 20.98
N ALA A 29 52.92 6.24 21.68
CA ALA A 29 52.96 5.73 23.06
C ALA A 29 52.61 6.76 24.17
N LEU A 30 51.36 6.73 24.66
CA LEU A 30 50.95 7.40 25.91
C LEU A 30 49.81 6.59 26.58
N ILE A 31 50.04 6.16 27.82
CA ILE A 31 49.08 5.42 28.65
C ILE A 31 48.80 6.28 29.89
N THR A 32 47.52 6.48 30.21
CA THR A 32 47.07 6.96 31.52
C THR A 32 45.99 6.02 32.04
N ALA A 33 46.27 5.38 33.18
CA ALA A 33 45.31 4.54 33.87
C ALA A 33 44.63 5.32 35.01
N LEU A 34 43.33 5.10 35.19
CA LEU A 34 42.62 5.32 36.46
C LEU A 34 41.77 4.09 36.73
N SER A 35 41.58 3.77 38.01
CA SER A 35 41.33 2.39 38.46
C SER A 35 39.99 2.20 39.14
N ALA A 36 39.38 1.01 38.91
CA ALA A 36 38.32 0.41 39.73
C ALA A 36 36.94 1.15 39.70
N CYS A 37 35.82 0.52 40.04
CA CYS A 37 35.62 -0.83 40.60
C CYS A 37 34.81 -1.78 39.71
N ASP A 38 35.10 -3.05 39.91
CA ASP A 38 34.28 -4.23 39.58
C ASP A 38 32.86 -4.13 40.18
N ASN A 39 31.86 -4.54 39.40
CA ASN A 39 30.82 -5.42 39.92
C ASN A 39 30.18 -6.25 38.78
N SER A 40 29.67 -7.43 39.10
CA SER A 40 29.13 -8.39 38.13
C SER A 40 27.61 -8.31 37.98
N ASP A 41 27.11 -8.16 36.75
CA ASP A 41 25.77 -8.65 36.34
C ASP A 41 25.56 -8.55 34.80
N VAL A 42 25.90 -9.60 34.04
CA VAL A 42 25.62 -9.66 32.59
C VAL A 42 24.24 -10.28 32.35
N LYS A 43 23.20 -9.45 32.44
CA LYS A 43 21.88 -9.80 31.88
C LYS A 43 21.93 -9.68 30.35
N THR A 44 21.47 -10.72 29.67
CA THR A 44 21.26 -10.73 28.22
C THR A 44 20.29 -9.62 27.80
N THR A 45 20.75 -8.69 26.97
CA THR A 45 19.90 -7.67 26.35
C THR A 45 19.02 -8.30 25.28
N THR A 46 17.87 -8.85 25.68
CA THR A 46 16.82 -9.22 24.73
C THR A 46 16.34 -7.97 24.01
N THR A 47 16.59 -7.88 22.70
CA THR A 47 15.99 -6.85 21.85
C THR A 47 14.49 -7.07 21.82
N ALA A 48 13.74 -6.18 22.49
CA ALA A 48 12.29 -6.26 22.52
C ALA A 48 11.67 -5.95 21.15
N ASP A 49 10.54 -6.61 20.86
CA ASP A 49 9.72 -6.30 19.69
C ASP A 49 9.29 -4.82 19.66
N PRO A 50 8.97 -4.28 18.47
CA PRO A 50 8.19 -3.06 18.32
C PRO A 50 6.74 -3.31 18.75
N ALA A 51 6.53 -3.50 20.06
CA ALA A 51 5.22 -3.58 20.68
C ALA A 51 4.40 -2.33 20.32
N ALA A 52 3.08 -2.50 20.16
CA ALA A 52 2.20 -1.48 19.62
C ALA A 52 2.36 -0.14 20.35
N VAL A 53 2.38 0.95 19.56
CA VAL A 53 2.42 2.33 20.08
C VAL A 53 1.07 2.64 20.74
N ALA A 54 0.94 2.22 21.99
CA ALA A 54 -0.09 2.72 22.90
C ALA A 54 0.17 4.21 23.08
N THR A 55 -0.69 5.05 22.50
CA THR A 55 -0.62 6.50 22.61
C THR A 55 -0.78 6.91 24.07
N GLN A 56 0.35 7.18 24.74
CA GLN A 56 0.36 7.73 26.09
C GLN A 56 -0.33 9.10 26.06
N LYS A 57 -1.58 9.15 26.51
CA LYS A 57 -2.45 10.33 26.52
C LYS A 57 -1.76 11.43 27.34
N LYS A 58 -1.21 12.44 26.65
CA LYS A 58 -0.43 13.51 27.27
C LYS A 58 -1.33 14.27 28.25
N ALA A 59 -1.04 14.16 29.55
CA ALA A 59 -1.76 14.91 30.57
C ALA A 59 -1.65 16.42 30.31
N LEU A 60 -2.78 17.12 30.36
CA LEU A 60 -2.84 18.58 30.31
C LEU A 60 -2.15 19.16 31.55
N SER A 61 -1.31 20.18 31.36
CA SER A 61 -0.70 20.90 32.49
C SER A 61 -1.67 21.93 33.07
N ASP A 62 -1.46 22.34 34.32
CA ASP A 62 -2.20 23.46 34.93
C ASP A 62 -2.07 24.77 34.11
N THR A 63 -0.98 24.93 33.34
CA THR A 63 -0.80 26.07 32.43
C THR A 63 -1.72 25.97 31.20
N ASP A 64 -1.88 24.78 30.63
CA ASP A 64 -2.84 24.53 29.54
C ASP A 64 -4.28 24.79 30.01
N LEU A 65 -4.63 24.28 31.20
CA LEU A 65 -5.94 24.48 31.83
C LEU A 65 -6.21 25.98 32.11
N ALA A 66 -5.25 26.71 32.68
CA ALA A 66 -5.37 28.15 32.92
C ALA A 66 -5.53 28.95 31.62
N GLN A 67 -4.85 28.55 30.54
CA GLN A 67 -5.01 29.16 29.21
C GLN A 67 -6.41 28.88 28.63
N MET A 68 -6.89 27.63 28.70
CA MET A 68 -8.23 27.23 28.26
C MET A 68 -9.33 27.95 29.04
N ALA A 69 -9.18 28.10 30.35
CA ALA A 69 -10.07 28.88 31.21
C ALA A 69 -10.10 30.35 30.76
N LYS A 70 -8.94 30.97 30.56
CA LYS A 70 -8.81 32.36 30.08
C LYS A 70 -9.44 32.57 28.70
N GLN A 71 -9.26 31.63 27.77
CA GLN A 71 -9.88 31.66 26.43
C GLN A 71 -11.40 31.45 26.45
N SER A 72 -11.96 30.92 27.54
CA SER A 72 -13.40 30.69 27.73
C SER A 72 -14.07 31.69 28.69
N GLN A 73 -13.35 32.68 29.22
CA GLN A 73 -13.93 33.72 30.07
C GLN A 73 -15.09 34.47 29.41
N GLY A 74 -16.13 34.78 30.20
CA GLY A 74 -17.36 35.44 29.76
C GLY A 74 -18.29 34.61 28.85
N LYS A 75 -17.94 33.36 28.51
CA LYS A 75 -18.76 32.49 27.65
C LYS A 75 -19.62 31.55 28.51
N THR A 76 -20.84 31.29 28.04
CA THR A 76 -21.80 30.37 28.67
C THR A 76 -21.55 28.92 28.29
N LEU A 77 -21.81 28.00 29.23
CA LEU A 77 -21.83 26.56 28.96
C LEU A 77 -23.16 26.19 28.29
N THR A 78 -23.10 25.57 27.11
CA THR A 78 -24.26 24.98 26.44
C THR A 78 -23.88 23.65 25.80
N LEU A 79 -24.84 22.72 25.77
CA LEU A 79 -24.75 21.49 24.98
C LEU A 79 -25.03 21.85 23.50
N LEU A 80 -24.02 21.73 22.65
CA LEU A 80 -24.14 21.95 21.20
C LEU A 80 -24.72 20.71 20.51
N ASP A 81 -24.19 19.53 20.82
CA ASP A 81 -24.63 18.26 20.23
C ASP A 81 -24.62 17.12 21.25
N ALA A 82 -25.39 16.06 20.99
CA ALA A 82 -25.31 14.77 21.66
C ALA A 82 -25.63 13.67 20.65
N SER A 83 -24.61 12.99 20.14
CA SER A 83 -24.73 12.06 19.02
C SER A 83 -23.92 10.78 19.21
N GLU A 84 -24.33 9.70 18.52
CA GLU A 84 -23.62 8.42 18.52
C GLU A 84 -22.57 8.40 17.41
N LEU A 85 -21.29 8.41 17.78
CA LEU A 85 -20.14 8.35 16.88
C LEU A 85 -19.41 7.01 17.03
N GLN A 86 -18.62 6.63 16.02
CA GLN A 86 -17.71 5.50 16.13
C GLN A 86 -16.35 6.02 16.58
N LEU A 87 -15.86 5.56 17.74
CA LEU A 87 -14.55 5.93 18.29
C LEU A 87 -13.75 4.65 18.57
N ASP A 88 -12.57 4.54 17.98
CA ASP A 88 -11.62 3.42 18.15
C ASP A 88 -12.28 2.04 17.96
N GLY A 89 -13.14 1.94 16.94
CA GLY A 89 -13.91 0.74 16.61
C GLY A 89 -15.18 0.54 17.43
N ALA A 90 -15.37 1.22 18.57
CA ALA A 90 -16.56 1.13 19.41
C ALA A 90 -17.63 2.17 19.08
N ALA A 91 -18.90 1.86 19.37
CA ALA A 91 -19.97 2.86 19.39
C ALA A 91 -19.89 3.68 20.69
N ALA A 92 -19.95 5.01 20.58
CA ALA A 92 -19.85 5.92 21.71
C ALA A 92 -20.86 7.08 21.63
N LEU A 93 -21.47 7.45 22.75
CA LEU A 93 -22.22 8.70 22.88
C LEU A 93 -21.22 9.82 23.13
N VAL A 94 -21.24 10.85 22.29
CA VAL A 94 -20.41 12.04 22.42
C VAL A 94 -21.29 13.26 22.66
N LEU A 95 -21.03 13.96 23.77
CA LEU A 95 -21.70 15.18 24.18
C LEU A 95 -20.77 16.36 23.93
N THR A 96 -21.11 17.23 22.99
CA THR A 96 -20.25 18.34 22.56
C THR A 96 -20.71 19.65 23.17
N PHE A 97 -19.82 20.36 23.85
CA PHE A 97 -20.10 21.58 24.62
C PHE A 97 -19.44 22.83 24.03
N SER A 98 -20.02 24.00 24.29
CA SER A 98 -19.53 25.31 23.82
C SER A 98 -18.12 25.67 24.31
N ILE A 99 -17.77 25.23 25.52
CA ILE A 99 -16.55 25.59 26.26
C ILE A 99 -16.01 24.39 27.05
N PRO A 100 -14.72 24.39 27.41
CA PRO A 100 -14.10 23.36 28.25
C PRO A 100 -14.88 23.07 29.54
N LEU A 101 -15.10 21.80 29.85
CA LEU A 101 -15.58 21.31 31.14
C LEU A 101 -14.44 21.30 32.18
N ASP A 102 -14.78 21.40 33.47
CA ASP A 102 -13.79 21.17 34.54
C ASP A 102 -13.48 19.67 34.67
N PRO A 103 -12.23 19.20 34.47
CA PRO A 103 -11.87 17.79 34.62
C PRO A 103 -11.89 17.29 36.07
N LYS A 104 -12.06 18.16 37.09
CA LYS A 104 -12.04 17.80 38.52
C LYS A 104 -13.39 17.34 39.06
N GLN A 105 -14.48 17.49 38.31
CA GLN A 105 -15.83 17.08 38.73
C GLN A 105 -16.11 15.60 38.42
N GLN A 106 -16.96 14.96 39.22
CA GLN A 106 -17.43 13.60 38.93
C GLN A 106 -18.62 13.65 37.96
N PHE A 107 -18.37 13.45 36.67
CA PHE A 107 -19.39 13.53 35.62
C PHE A 107 -20.59 12.59 35.82
N ALA A 108 -20.41 11.47 36.53
CA ALA A 108 -21.49 10.54 36.85
C ALA A 108 -22.56 11.13 37.81
N ASP A 109 -22.25 12.23 38.51
CA ASP A 109 -23.20 12.88 39.43
C ASP A 109 -24.11 13.90 38.72
N SER A 110 -23.70 14.42 37.56
CA SER A 110 -24.42 15.49 36.81
C SER A 110 -24.76 15.12 35.36
N VAL A 111 -24.39 13.92 34.89
CA VAL A 111 -24.62 13.46 33.51
C VAL A 111 -25.10 12.01 33.53
N HIS A 112 -26.41 11.84 33.46
CA HIS A 112 -27.10 10.55 33.61
C HIS A 112 -27.48 9.99 32.24
N LEU A 113 -27.12 8.72 31.98
CA LEU A 113 -27.56 8.01 30.79
C LEU A 113 -28.26 6.71 31.21
N VAL A 114 -29.54 6.60 30.87
CA VAL A 114 -30.42 5.51 31.30
C VAL A 114 -31.07 4.86 30.08
N ASP A 115 -30.97 3.55 29.98
CA ASP A 115 -31.72 2.75 29.02
C ASP A 115 -33.18 2.64 29.48
N THR A 116 -34.14 2.99 28.61
CA THR A 116 -35.56 3.08 29.00
C THR A 116 -36.24 1.74 29.27
N GLU A 117 -35.54 0.61 29.06
CA GLU A 117 -36.04 -0.75 29.28
C GLU A 117 -35.17 -1.52 30.29
N LYS A 118 -33.84 -1.28 30.31
CA LYS A 118 -32.86 -1.95 31.18
C LYS A 118 -32.44 -1.15 32.42
N GLY A 119 -32.68 0.16 32.46
CA GLY A 119 -32.25 1.03 33.56
C GLY A 119 -30.82 1.56 33.38
N LYS A 120 -30.02 1.54 34.45
CA LYS A 120 -28.67 2.14 34.44
C LYS A 120 -27.75 1.42 33.45
N ILE A 121 -26.91 2.19 32.76
CA ILE A 121 -25.91 1.69 31.81
C ILE A 121 -24.55 1.65 32.50
N ASP A 122 -23.79 0.57 32.28
CA ASP A 122 -22.42 0.44 32.77
C ASP A 122 -21.43 1.23 31.89
N GLY A 123 -20.48 1.91 32.53
CA GLY A 123 -19.43 2.68 31.89
C GLY A 123 -19.03 3.91 32.71
N ALA A 124 -17.93 4.55 32.31
CA ALA A 124 -17.47 5.81 32.89
C ALA A 124 -17.33 6.86 31.77
N TRP A 125 -17.69 8.10 32.08
CA TRP A 125 -17.54 9.21 31.15
C TRP A 125 -16.06 9.56 30.95
N GLU A 126 -15.57 9.43 29.72
CA GLU A 126 -14.25 9.89 29.29
C GLU A 126 -14.33 11.34 28.80
N LEU A 127 -13.50 12.22 29.35
CA LEU A 127 -13.34 13.58 28.83
C LEU A 127 -12.25 13.63 27.74
N SER A 128 -12.50 14.40 26.68
CA SER A 128 -11.57 14.64 25.58
C SER A 128 -10.40 15.55 25.96
N ASP A 129 -9.31 15.51 25.18
CA ASP A 129 -8.13 16.36 25.37
C ASP A 129 -8.40 17.85 25.10
N ASN A 130 -9.46 18.16 24.36
CA ASN A 130 -9.95 19.54 24.17
C ASN A 130 -10.93 19.99 25.28
N LEU A 131 -11.27 19.10 26.21
CA LEU A 131 -12.22 19.25 27.33
C LEU A 131 -13.67 19.62 26.94
N ARG A 132 -14.03 19.59 25.64
CA ARG A 132 -15.36 19.97 25.13
C ARG A 132 -16.24 18.80 24.73
N GLU A 133 -15.71 17.58 24.77
CA GLU A 133 -16.47 16.37 24.43
C GLU A 133 -16.44 15.41 25.61
N LEU A 134 -17.62 15.09 26.14
CA LEU A 134 -17.78 14.04 27.14
C LEU A 134 -18.31 12.77 26.45
N ARG A 135 -17.62 11.64 26.65
CA ARG A 135 -17.76 10.43 25.83
C ARG A 135 -18.12 9.22 26.69
N LEU A 136 -19.10 8.41 26.29
CA LEU A 136 -19.40 7.11 26.89
C LEU A 136 -19.31 6.03 25.81
N ARG A 137 -18.36 5.10 25.95
CA ARG A 137 -18.00 4.08 24.95
C ARG A 137 -18.74 2.76 25.14
N HIS A 138 -18.60 1.86 24.17
CA HIS A 138 -19.13 0.48 24.17
C HIS A 138 -20.67 0.38 24.24
N LEU A 139 -21.38 1.40 23.71
CA LEU A 139 -22.84 1.42 23.69
C LEU A 139 -23.43 0.15 23.08
N GLU A 140 -24.50 -0.37 23.67
CA GLU A 140 -25.28 -1.43 23.05
C GLU A 140 -26.06 -0.93 21.82
N PRO A 141 -26.15 -1.72 20.74
CA PRO A 141 -26.99 -1.40 19.59
C PRO A 141 -28.49 -1.62 19.87
N LYS A 142 -29.35 -0.97 19.08
CA LYS A 142 -30.83 -1.03 19.17
C LYS A 142 -31.41 -0.67 20.56
N ARG A 143 -30.77 0.24 21.29
CA ARG A 143 -31.24 0.70 22.60
C ARG A 143 -31.89 2.08 22.50
N LYS A 144 -32.83 2.35 23.41
CA LYS A 144 -33.48 3.65 23.59
C LYS A 144 -32.94 4.23 24.89
N LEU A 145 -32.21 5.33 24.79
CA LEU A 145 -31.51 5.96 25.90
C LEU A 145 -32.13 7.32 26.20
N LEU A 146 -32.30 7.62 27.48
CA LEU A 146 -32.56 8.96 27.99
C LEU A 146 -31.26 9.51 28.57
N LEU A 147 -30.75 10.57 27.95
CA LEU A 147 -29.70 11.41 28.50
C LEU A 147 -30.37 12.53 29.31
N THR A 148 -29.95 12.71 30.55
CA THR A 148 -30.26 13.89 31.38
C THR A 148 -28.94 14.53 31.80
N ILE A 149 -28.80 15.84 31.55
CA ILE A 149 -27.67 16.64 32.02
C ILE A 149 -28.19 17.67 33.02
N ASP A 150 -27.63 17.66 34.22
CA ASP A 150 -28.14 18.44 35.34
C ASP A 150 -27.68 19.92 35.26
N PRO A 151 -28.45 20.87 35.86
CA PRO A 151 -28.09 22.29 35.87
C PRO A 151 -26.70 22.58 36.48
N SER A 152 -26.19 21.65 37.29
CA SER A 152 -24.95 21.72 38.08
C SER A 152 -23.66 21.52 37.30
N LEU A 153 -23.70 20.95 36.07
CA LEU A 153 -22.50 20.64 35.29
C LEU A 153 -21.63 21.89 35.10
N VAL A 154 -20.33 21.80 35.42
CA VAL A 154 -19.41 22.94 35.55
C VAL A 154 -18.42 23.03 34.37
N ALA A 155 -18.25 24.23 33.83
CA ALA A 155 -17.19 24.58 32.88
C ALA A 155 -15.91 25.04 33.57
N LEU A 156 -14.77 24.91 32.90
CA LEU A 156 -13.43 25.28 33.39
C LEU A 156 -13.28 26.80 33.70
N ASN A 157 -14.21 27.63 33.23
CA ASN A 157 -14.30 29.05 33.56
C ASN A 157 -15.20 29.36 34.79
N GLY A 158 -15.79 28.33 35.41
CA GLY A 158 -16.74 28.43 36.54
C GLY A 158 -18.21 28.61 36.14
N ALA A 159 -18.55 28.68 34.85
CA ALA A 159 -19.95 28.73 34.40
C ALA A 159 -20.63 27.36 34.54
N THR A 160 -21.89 27.34 34.96
CA THR A 160 -22.72 26.11 34.99
C THR A 160 -23.65 26.04 33.78
N LEU A 161 -24.20 24.85 33.52
CA LEU A 161 -25.21 24.65 32.47
C LEU A 161 -26.53 25.40 32.78
N GLY A 162 -26.86 25.55 34.07
CA GLY A 162 -27.93 26.43 34.57
C GLY A 162 -29.37 25.98 34.30
N LYS A 163 -29.58 24.97 33.43
CA LYS A 163 -30.87 24.31 33.18
C LYS A 163 -30.66 22.82 32.90
N GLU A 164 -31.60 22.01 33.36
CA GLU A 164 -31.61 20.58 33.05
C GLU A 164 -31.85 20.39 31.54
N THR A 165 -31.09 19.51 30.92
CA THR A 165 -31.19 19.20 29.49
C THR A 165 -31.43 17.71 29.29
N GLN A 166 -32.64 17.34 28.86
CA GLN A 166 -32.98 15.97 28.49
C GLN A 166 -32.92 15.77 26.96
N LYS A 167 -32.33 14.65 26.52
CA LYS A 167 -32.37 14.18 25.12
C LYS A 167 -32.69 12.69 25.05
N LYS A 168 -33.58 12.32 24.14
CA LYS A 168 -33.85 10.91 23.79
C LYS A 168 -32.97 10.52 22.60
N ILE A 169 -32.24 9.42 22.74
CA ILE A 169 -31.26 8.91 21.78
C ILE A 169 -31.62 7.47 21.46
N ALA A 170 -31.52 7.08 20.19
CA ALA A 170 -31.64 5.68 19.77
C ALA A 170 -30.29 5.25 19.18
N THR A 171 -29.71 4.16 19.69
CA THR A 171 -28.44 3.64 19.17
C THR A 171 -28.65 2.82 17.91
N LYS A 172 -27.66 2.85 17.02
CA LYS A 172 -27.72 2.23 15.69
C LYS A 172 -27.96 0.73 15.74
N ASP A 173 -28.50 0.22 14.63
CA ASP A 173 -28.55 -1.22 14.35
C ASP A 173 -27.16 -1.72 13.92
N ILE A 174 -26.30 -1.99 14.89
CA ILE A 174 -24.99 -2.61 14.65
C ILE A 174 -25.13 -4.12 14.73
N GLN A 175 -25.23 -4.78 13.58
CA GLN A 175 -25.24 -6.24 13.47
C GLN A 175 -23.85 -6.84 13.79
N PRO A 176 -23.78 -7.97 14.52
CA PRO A 176 -22.53 -8.70 14.70
C PRO A 176 -21.93 -9.13 13.37
N SER A 177 -20.62 -8.97 13.23
CA SER A 177 -19.90 -9.22 11.98
C SER A 177 -18.51 -9.79 12.19
N VAL A 178 -18.08 -10.62 11.24
CA VAL A 178 -16.75 -11.22 11.19
C VAL A 178 -16.29 -11.36 9.74
N GLY A 179 -14.99 -11.24 9.50
CA GLY A 179 -14.42 -11.38 8.16
C GLY A 179 -12.91 -11.23 8.16
N PHE A 180 -12.23 -11.71 7.11
CA PHE A 180 -10.80 -11.48 6.94
C PHE A 180 -10.50 -9.99 6.69
N ALA A 181 -9.38 -9.51 7.23
CA ALA A 181 -8.97 -8.11 7.11
C ALA A 181 -8.64 -7.70 5.66
N SER A 182 -8.21 -8.66 4.84
CA SER A 182 -7.96 -8.53 3.40
C SER A 182 -8.46 -9.77 2.66
N ARG A 183 -8.57 -9.69 1.33
CA ARG A 183 -8.89 -10.83 0.44
C ARG A 183 -7.65 -11.61 -0.02
N GLY A 184 -6.47 -11.12 0.31
CA GLY A 184 -5.19 -11.76 0.03
C GLY A 184 -4.13 -11.36 1.05
N SER A 185 -3.21 -12.27 1.35
CA SER A 185 -2.02 -12.01 2.18
C SER A 185 -0.85 -12.88 1.71
N LEU A 186 0.27 -12.23 1.37
CA LEU A 186 1.55 -12.92 1.25
C LEU A 186 2.13 -13.07 2.66
N LEU A 187 2.41 -14.31 3.07
CA LEU A 187 2.94 -14.63 4.38
C LEU A 187 4.33 -15.26 4.22
N PRO A 188 5.41 -14.66 4.77
CA PRO A 188 6.74 -15.27 4.73
C PRO A 188 6.70 -16.66 5.37
N GLY A 189 7.06 -17.69 4.61
CA GLY A 189 6.79 -19.11 4.89
C GLY A 189 7.51 -19.74 6.09
N LYS A 190 7.99 -18.92 7.03
CA LYS A 190 8.65 -19.31 8.29
C LYS A 190 8.15 -18.53 9.52
N VAL A 191 7.44 -17.40 9.34
CA VAL A 191 6.97 -16.53 10.45
C VAL A 191 5.60 -15.91 10.09
N ALA A 192 4.57 -16.74 9.94
CA ALA A 192 3.20 -16.25 9.81
C ALA A 192 2.67 -15.77 11.18
N ALA A 193 2.57 -14.45 11.37
CA ALA A 193 2.07 -13.79 12.61
C ALA A 193 0.55 -13.95 12.84
N GLY A 194 0.00 -15.10 12.47
CA GLY A 194 -1.43 -15.37 12.36
C GLY A 194 -2.08 -14.76 11.12
N LEU A 195 -3.39 -15.03 10.98
CA LEU A 195 -4.23 -14.55 9.89
C LEU A 195 -5.17 -13.43 10.38
N PRO A 196 -5.05 -12.19 9.86
CA PRO A 196 -5.79 -11.05 10.41
C PRO A 196 -7.28 -11.09 10.06
N VAL A 197 -8.12 -10.95 11.09
CA VAL A 197 -9.58 -10.87 10.99
C VAL A 197 -10.11 -9.60 11.65
N MET A 198 -11.22 -9.09 11.11
CA MET A 198 -12.07 -8.11 11.78
C MET A 198 -13.17 -8.85 12.53
N ALA A 199 -13.37 -8.54 13.81
CA ALA A 199 -14.45 -9.10 14.62
C ALA A 199 -15.24 -7.99 15.33
N LEU A 200 -16.56 -8.17 15.45
CA LEU A 200 -17.47 -7.24 16.14
C LEU A 200 -18.65 -8.05 16.71
N ASN A 201 -18.70 -8.20 18.04
CA ASN A 201 -19.73 -9.00 18.74
C ASN A 201 -19.85 -10.47 18.27
N VAL A 202 -18.77 -11.06 17.77
CA VAL A 202 -18.68 -12.48 17.38
C VAL A 202 -17.57 -13.15 18.17
N ASN A 203 -17.93 -14.10 19.05
CA ASN A 203 -17.00 -14.67 20.02
C ASN A 203 -16.12 -15.80 19.46
N SER A 204 -16.54 -16.48 18.40
CA SER A 204 -15.77 -17.53 17.72
C SER A 204 -16.16 -17.64 16.25
N VAL A 205 -15.28 -18.22 15.43
CA VAL A 205 -15.51 -18.47 14.01
C VAL A 205 -14.95 -19.83 13.59
N ASP A 206 -15.73 -20.58 12.80
CA ASP A 206 -15.28 -21.82 12.17
C ASP A 206 -14.60 -21.50 10.83
N VAL A 207 -13.39 -22.01 10.59
CA VAL A 207 -12.60 -21.73 9.38
C VAL A 207 -12.06 -23.01 8.76
N ASN A 208 -12.35 -23.19 7.47
CA ASN A 208 -11.77 -24.21 6.60
C ASN A 208 -10.56 -23.63 5.87
N PHE A 209 -9.50 -24.42 5.73
CA PHE A 209 -8.32 -24.09 4.93
C PHE A 209 -8.14 -25.14 3.84
N TYR A 210 -8.12 -24.69 2.59
CA TYR A 210 -7.91 -25.52 1.41
C TYR A 210 -6.57 -25.19 0.78
N ARG A 211 -5.76 -26.18 0.40
CA ARG A 211 -4.52 -25.98 -0.37
C ARG A 211 -4.86 -26.05 -1.86
N ILE A 212 -4.44 -25.07 -2.64
CA ILE A 212 -4.71 -25.04 -4.08
C ILE A 212 -3.79 -26.04 -4.78
N LYS A 213 -4.34 -26.85 -5.69
CA LYS A 213 -3.57 -27.83 -6.46
C LYS A 213 -2.63 -27.08 -7.42
N PRO A 214 -1.30 -27.32 -7.42
CA PRO A 214 -0.35 -26.55 -8.24
C PRO A 214 -0.69 -26.53 -9.74
N ALA A 215 -1.16 -27.66 -10.29
CA ALA A 215 -1.59 -27.77 -11.68
C ALA A 215 -2.88 -26.99 -12.01
N SER A 216 -3.69 -26.64 -11.00
CA SER A 216 -4.93 -25.88 -11.15
C SER A 216 -4.78 -24.40 -10.80
N LEU A 217 -3.66 -23.99 -10.19
CA LEU A 217 -3.46 -22.64 -9.66
C LEU A 217 -3.68 -21.51 -10.70
N PRO A 218 -3.20 -21.59 -11.96
CA PRO A 218 -3.47 -20.55 -12.96
C PRO A 218 -4.97 -20.33 -13.24
N ALA A 219 -5.74 -21.42 -13.29
CA ALA A 219 -7.19 -21.37 -13.50
C ALA A 219 -7.94 -20.90 -12.25
N PHE A 220 -7.52 -21.38 -11.07
CA PHE A 220 -8.06 -20.93 -9.78
C PHE A 220 -7.89 -19.42 -9.60
N LEU A 221 -6.70 -18.86 -9.90
CA LEU A 221 -6.43 -17.43 -9.73
C LEU A 221 -7.18 -16.55 -10.74
N SER A 222 -7.43 -17.06 -11.95
CA SER A 222 -8.26 -16.40 -12.96
C SER A 222 -9.70 -16.22 -12.47
N GLU A 223 -10.33 -17.29 -11.98
CA GLU A 223 -11.69 -17.26 -11.44
C GLU A 223 -11.77 -16.45 -10.13
N TRP A 224 -10.82 -16.66 -9.20
CA TRP A 224 -10.77 -15.94 -7.91
C TRP A 224 -10.52 -14.43 -8.07
N GLY A 225 -9.67 -14.03 -9.01
CA GLY A 225 -9.26 -12.63 -9.19
C GLY A 225 -10.33 -11.72 -9.80
N TYR A 226 -11.21 -12.28 -10.63
CA TYR A 226 -12.24 -11.52 -11.38
C TYR A 226 -13.68 -11.82 -10.97
N GLY A 227 -13.93 -12.89 -10.20
CA GLY A 227 -15.25 -13.19 -9.62
C GLY A 227 -15.68 -12.17 -8.56
N GLN A 228 -16.98 -11.86 -8.49
CA GLN A 228 -17.56 -10.88 -7.54
C GLN A 228 -17.69 -11.42 -6.09
N SER A 229 -16.57 -11.83 -5.52
CA SER A 229 -16.19 -11.88 -4.09
C SER A 229 -17.00 -12.66 -3.03
N VAL A 230 -18.24 -13.10 -3.27
CA VAL A 230 -19.04 -13.85 -2.25
C VAL A 230 -19.67 -15.14 -2.78
N GLU A 231 -19.98 -15.22 -4.07
CA GLU A 231 -20.58 -16.42 -4.67
C GLU A 231 -19.56 -17.36 -5.32
N SER A 232 -18.57 -16.82 -6.07
CA SER A 232 -17.56 -17.63 -6.78
C SER A 232 -16.84 -18.65 -5.88
N TRP A 233 -16.43 -18.28 -4.65
CA TRP A 233 -15.76 -19.21 -3.72
C TRP A 233 -16.61 -20.41 -3.29
N ARG A 234 -17.95 -20.30 -3.36
CA ARG A 234 -18.88 -21.41 -3.11
C ARG A 234 -19.11 -22.29 -4.34
N SER A 235 -18.55 -21.95 -5.50
CA SER A 235 -18.61 -22.82 -6.67
C SER A 235 -17.92 -24.15 -6.37
N ASP A 236 -18.64 -25.24 -6.59
CA ASP A 236 -18.07 -26.60 -6.57
C ASP A 236 -16.86 -26.72 -7.51
N GLU A 237 -16.72 -25.84 -8.51
CA GLU A 237 -15.58 -25.85 -9.44
C GLU A 237 -14.30 -25.27 -8.84
N LEU A 238 -14.38 -24.20 -8.05
CA LEU A 238 -13.23 -23.70 -7.29
C LEU A 238 -12.78 -24.72 -6.22
N LEU A 239 -13.73 -25.37 -5.55
CA LEU A 239 -13.40 -26.35 -4.51
C LEU A 239 -12.79 -27.65 -5.08
N LYS A 240 -13.13 -28.06 -6.32
CA LYS A 240 -12.44 -29.18 -7.01
C LYS A 240 -10.95 -28.90 -7.25
N MET A 241 -10.58 -27.64 -7.47
CA MET A 241 -9.19 -27.19 -7.71
C MET A 241 -8.33 -27.07 -6.44
N ALA A 242 -8.89 -27.38 -5.28
CA ALA A 242 -8.19 -27.36 -4.00
C ALA A 242 -8.44 -28.66 -3.20
N ASP A 243 -7.71 -28.88 -2.12
CA ASP A 243 -7.92 -29.98 -1.17
C ASP A 243 -8.04 -29.42 0.25
N LEU A 244 -9.04 -29.87 1.02
CA LEU A 244 -9.24 -29.43 2.41
C LEU A 244 -8.09 -30.00 3.28
N VAL A 245 -7.26 -29.11 3.84
CA VAL A 245 -6.10 -29.50 4.66
C VAL A 245 -6.31 -29.27 6.16
N TYR A 246 -7.20 -28.36 6.55
CA TYR A 246 -7.57 -28.13 7.94
C TYR A 246 -8.98 -27.55 8.05
N SER A 247 -9.65 -27.84 9.17
CA SER A 247 -10.93 -27.23 9.57
C SER A 247 -10.91 -27.09 11.08
N GLY A 248 -11.24 -25.91 11.62
CA GLY A 248 -11.21 -25.70 13.06
C GLY A 248 -11.98 -24.46 13.49
N ARG A 249 -12.41 -24.46 14.76
CA ARG A 249 -12.98 -23.29 15.42
C ARG A 249 -11.86 -22.45 16.05
N PHE A 250 -11.98 -21.14 15.89
CA PHE A 250 -11.09 -20.15 16.50
C PHE A 250 -11.92 -19.27 17.42
N ASP A 251 -11.54 -19.21 18.69
CA ASP A 251 -12.11 -18.24 19.62
C ASP A 251 -11.50 -16.86 19.38
N LEU A 252 -12.35 -15.84 19.39
CA LEU A 252 -12.04 -14.45 19.06
C LEU A 252 -12.15 -13.54 20.29
N ASN A 253 -13.21 -13.73 21.08
CA ASN A 253 -13.51 -12.97 22.31
C ASN A 253 -13.24 -11.45 22.22
N PRO A 254 -13.72 -10.74 21.18
CA PRO A 254 -13.47 -9.31 21.01
C PRO A 254 -14.14 -8.48 22.11
N GLN A 255 -13.64 -7.27 22.36
CA GLN A 255 -14.27 -6.30 23.25
C GLN A 255 -15.72 -6.02 22.84
N ARG A 256 -16.57 -5.91 23.85
CA ARG A 256 -18.02 -5.73 23.68
C ARG A 256 -18.33 -4.44 22.93
N ASN A 257 -19.15 -4.55 21.87
CA ASN A 257 -19.56 -3.46 20.99
C ASN A 257 -18.39 -2.70 20.32
N THR A 258 -17.20 -3.31 20.27
CA THR A 258 -15.99 -2.79 19.62
C THR A 258 -15.68 -3.63 18.38
N ARG A 259 -15.30 -2.99 17.28
CA ARG A 259 -14.70 -3.66 16.13
C ARG A 259 -13.19 -3.75 16.33
N GLU A 260 -12.67 -4.95 16.47
CA GLU A 260 -11.25 -5.21 16.72
C GLU A 260 -10.56 -5.96 15.58
N LYS A 261 -9.25 -5.74 15.44
CA LYS A 261 -8.36 -6.53 14.57
C LYS A 261 -7.72 -7.63 15.42
N LEU A 262 -8.08 -8.87 15.14
CA LEU A 262 -7.55 -10.06 15.81
C LEU A 262 -6.69 -10.86 14.81
N GLN A 263 -5.92 -11.83 15.33
CA GLN A 263 -5.08 -12.73 14.54
C GLN A 263 -5.47 -14.17 14.84
N LEU A 264 -5.80 -14.98 13.83
CA LEU A 264 -5.99 -16.42 14.01
C LEU A 264 -4.62 -17.11 14.07
N PRO A 265 -4.26 -17.85 15.15
CA PRO A 265 -2.97 -18.53 15.24
C PRO A 265 -2.88 -19.69 14.23
N LEU A 266 -1.81 -19.70 13.42
CA LEU A 266 -1.58 -20.74 12.40
C LEU A 266 -0.35 -21.63 12.66
N SER A 267 0.50 -21.28 13.64
CA SER A 267 1.79 -21.95 13.94
C SER A 267 1.65 -23.46 14.16
N ASP A 268 0.62 -23.86 14.88
CA ASP A 268 0.47 -25.21 15.40
C ASP A 268 -0.24 -26.14 14.37
N ILE A 269 -0.79 -25.54 13.32
CA ILE A 269 -1.54 -26.22 12.24
C ILE A 269 -0.53 -26.73 11.22
N LYS A 270 0.00 -27.94 11.45
CA LYS A 270 1.07 -28.55 10.62
C LYS A 270 0.86 -28.45 9.09
N PRO A 271 -0.33 -28.68 8.51
CA PRO A 271 -0.52 -28.54 7.06
C PRO A 271 -0.37 -27.10 6.53
N LEU A 272 -0.44 -26.09 7.40
CA LEU A 272 -0.20 -24.67 7.08
C LEU A 272 1.24 -24.24 7.41
N GLN A 273 2.15 -25.20 7.64
CA GLN A 273 3.60 -24.97 7.69
C GLN A 273 4.29 -25.42 6.39
N GLU A 274 3.58 -26.07 5.47
CA GLU A 274 4.09 -26.39 4.14
C GLU A 274 3.92 -25.22 3.17
N SER A 275 4.88 -25.01 2.28
CA SER A 275 4.79 -23.98 1.25
C SER A 275 3.67 -24.26 0.23
N GLY A 276 3.12 -23.18 -0.33
CA GLY A 276 2.08 -23.22 -1.35
C GLY A 276 1.05 -22.09 -1.20
N VAL A 277 -0.01 -22.17 -2.01
CA VAL A 277 -1.15 -21.26 -1.96
C VAL A 277 -2.33 -21.94 -1.28
N TYR A 278 -2.99 -21.23 -0.37
CA TYR A 278 -4.11 -21.71 0.42
C TYR A 278 -5.28 -20.73 0.37
N LEU A 279 -6.51 -21.25 0.35
CA LEU A 279 -7.73 -20.48 0.54
C LEU A 279 -8.27 -20.74 1.94
N ALA A 280 -8.36 -19.69 2.77
CA ALA A 280 -9.07 -19.75 4.05
C ALA A 280 -10.51 -19.25 3.88
N VAL A 281 -11.46 -19.97 4.46
CA VAL A 281 -12.91 -19.78 4.29
C VAL A 281 -13.61 -19.87 5.65
N MET A 282 -14.26 -18.80 6.08
CA MET A 282 -15.13 -18.80 7.25
C MET A 282 -16.46 -19.49 6.93
N GLN A 283 -16.84 -20.47 7.75
CA GLN A 283 -18.17 -21.06 7.67
C GLN A 283 -19.22 -20.14 8.30
N GLN A 284 -20.44 -20.17 7.75
CA GLN A 284 -21.54 -19.34 8.23
C GLN A 284 -22.32 -20.02 9.38
N ALA A 285 -21.71 -20.01 10.56
CA ALA A 285 -22.31 -20.47 11.80
C ALA A 285 -23.31 -19.43 12.35
N GLY A 286 -24.57 -19.52 11.94
CA GLY A 286 -25.65 -18.66 12.44
C GLY A 286 -25.93 -17.42 11.58
N ARG A 287 -26.41 -16.33 12.22
CA ARG A 287 -26.92 -15.12 11.52
C ARG A 287 -25.95 -13.93 11.54
N TYR A 288 -24.66 -14.17 11.37
CA TYR A 288 -23.66 -13.11 11.32
C TYR A 288 -23.55 -12.46 9.93
N SER A 289 -23.18 -11.18 9.89
CA SER A 289 -22.84 -10.51 8.63
C SER A 289 -21.37 -10.75 8.28
N TYR A 290 -21.11 -11.34 7.12
CA TYR A 290 -19.76 -11.69 6.66
C TYR A 290 -19.29 -10.70 5.60
N SER A 291 -18.28 -9.88 5.91
CA SER A 291 -17.74 -8.86 4.99
C SER A 291 -16.78 -9.45 3.96
N ASN A 292 -15.79 -10.21 4.41
CA ASN A 292 -14.88 -11.02 3.61
C ASN A 292 -14.89 -12.46 4.18
N PRO A 293 -15.79 -13.35 3.71
CA PRO A 293 -15.87 -14.73 4.20
C PRO A 293 -14.71 -15.62 3.72
N ALA A 294 -13.94 -15.20 2.72
CA ALA A 294 -12.82 -15.96 2.18
C ALA A 294 -11.60 -15.06 1.90
N THR A 295 -10.39 -15.63 1.97
CA THR A 295 -9.13 -14.92 1.69
C THR A 295 -8.04 -15.87 1.21
N LEU A 296 -7.18 -15.38 0.32
CA LEU A 296 -6.04 -16.12 -0.24
C LEU A 296 -4.77 -15.91 0.58
N LEU A 297 -4.02 -16.97 0.80
CA LEU A 297 -2.79 -17.01 1.59
C LEU A 297 -1.68 -17.65 0.76
N THR A 298 -0.53 -17.01 0.67
CA THR A 298 0.64 -17.56 -0.01
C THR A 298 1.76 -17.75 1.00
N LEU A 299 2.13 -19.00 1.27
CA LEU A 299 3.24 -19.37 2.16
C LEU A 299 4.46 -19.73 1.32
N SER A 300 5.44 -18.84 1.33
CA SER A 300 6.58 -18.86 0.39
C SER A 300 7.80 -18.16 0.97
N ASP A 301 8.99 -18.52 0.49
CA ASP A 301 10.22 -17.75 0.71
C ASP A 301 10.57 -16.93 -0.55
N ILE A 302 9.85 -17.09 -1.67
CA ILE A 302 10.10 -16.34 -2.91
C ILE A 302 9.51 -14.93 -2.79
N GLY A 303 10.36 -13.95 -2.50
CA GLY A 303 10.10 -12.54 -2.77
C GLY A 303 10.29 -12.26 -4.26
N VAL A 304 9.43 -11.43 -4.84
CA VAL A 304 9.48 -11.03 -6.25
C VAL A 304 9.32 -9.52 -6.33
N SER A 305 10.15 -8.87 -7.15
CA SER A 305 9.94 -7.49 -7.60
C SER A 305 9.96 -7.42 -9.13
N LEU A 306 9.28 -6.43 -9.70
CA LEU A 306 9.12 -6.27 -11.15
C LEU A 306 9.26 -4.82 -11.55
N HIS A 307 10.10 -4.56 -12.54
CA HIS A 307 10.27 -3.26 -13.18
C HIS A 307 9.66 -3.31 -14.58
N SER A 308 8.57 -2.59 -14.79
CA SER A 308 7.81 -2.56 -16.04
C SER A 308 8.30 -1.43 -16.95
N TYR A 309 8.82 -1.78 -18.13
CA TYR A 309 9.18 -0.85 -19.19
C TYR A 309 8.09 -0.81 -20.28
N HIS A 310 8.38 -0.21 -21.44
CA HIS A 310 7.45 -0.15 -22.57
C HIS A 310 7.11 -1.54 -23.15
N GLU A 311 8.13 -2.29 -23.59
CA GLU A 311 7.97 -3.58 -24.29
C GLU A 311 8.49 -4.79 -23.49
N ARG A 312 9.09 -4.56 -22.31
CA ARG A 312 9.66 -5.62 -21.44
C ARG A 312 9.30 -5.42 -19.97
N MET A 313 9.49 -6.48 -19.19
CA MET A 313 9.43 -6.48 -17.73
C MET A 313 10.69 -7.15 -17.20
N ASP A 314 11.40 -6.51 -16.29
CA ASP A 314 12.55 -7.11 -15.59
C ASP A 314 12.10 -7.58 -14.21
N VAL A 315 12.15 -8.89 -14.00
CA VAL A 315 11.73 -9.57 -12.78
C VAL A 315 12.96 -9.93 -11.97
N PHE A 316 12.92 -9.70 -10.66
CA PHE A 316 13.96 -10.11 -9.72
C PHE A 316 13.33 -10.98 -8.63
N THR A 317 13.97 -12.11 -8.30
CA THR A 317 13.51 -13.02 -7.24
C THR A 317 14.57 -13.23 -6.16
N GLN A 318 14.16 -13.13 -4.89
CA GLN A 318 15.02 -13.13 -3.72
C GLN A 318 14.36 -13.83 -2.53
N ALA A 319 15.15 -14.46 -1.66
CA ALA A 319 14.63 -15.13 -0.46
C ALA A 319 14.13 -14.12 0.58
N LEU A 320 12.87 -14.22 1.02
CA LEU A 320 12.28 -13.32 2.02
C LEU A 320 13.01 -13.42 3.37
N ALA A 321 13.46 -14.62 3.76
CA ALA A 321 14.16 -14.86 5.01
C ALA A 321 15.62 -14.34 5.06
N GLY A 322 16.17 -13.78 3.97
CA GLY A 322 17.59 -13.35 3.96
C GLY A 322 18.06 -12.46 2.81
N GLY A 323 17.18 -12.00 1.91
CA GLY A 323 17.50 -11.07 0.81
C GLY A 323 18.36 -11.62 -0.33
N GLY A 324 18.89 -12.84 -0.21
CA GLY A 324 19.73 -13.46 -1.24
C GLY A 324 18.97 -13.77 -2.53
N ALA A 325 19.59 -13.54 -3.68
CA ALA A 325 19.03 -13.84 -5.00
C ALA A 325 18.68 -15.33 -5.17
N MET A 326 17.61 -15.62 -5.91
CA MET A 326 17.14 -16.98 -6.20
C MET A 326 17.22 -17.26 -7.71
N SER A 327 18.12 -18.15 -8.11
CA SER A 327 18.23 -18.63 -9.49
C SER A 327 17.23 -19.74 -9.80
N ASP A 328 17.00 -20.04 -11.08
CA ASP A 328 16.13 -21.12 -11.56
C ASP A 328 14.67 -21.05 -11.06
N VAL A 329 14.19 -19.87 -10.65
CA VAL A 329 12.78 -19.67 -10.33
C VAL A 329 12.01 -19.60 -11.64
N ALA A 330 11.03 -20.49 -11.82
CA ALA A 330 10.22 -20.55 -13.03
C ALA A 330 9.17 -19.44 -13.00
N LEU A 331 9.21 -18.55 -14.00
CA LEU A 331 8.32 -17.41 -14.13
C LEU A 331 7.29 -17.64 -15.22
N GLN A 332 6.03 -17.31 -14.96
CA GLN A 332 4.94 -17.37 -15.94
C GLN A 332 4.06 -16.12 -15.85
N VAL A 333 3.87 -15.43 -16.96
CA VAL A 333 2.95 -14.30 -17.08
C VAL A 333 1.63 -14.82 -17.64
N LEU A 334 0.54 -14.60 -16.93
CA LEU A 334 -0.80 -15.10 -17.29
C LEU A 334 -1.69 -13.99 -17.81
N ASP A 335 -2.65 -14.35 -18.66
CA ASP A 335 -3.79 -13.52 -19.02
C ASP A 335 -4.98 -13.69 -18.06
N GLU A 336 -6.05 -12.94 -18.34
CA GLU A 336 -7.31 -12.92 -17.58
C GLU A 336 -7.97 -14.30 -17.42
N LYS A 337 -7.64 -15.25 -18.32
CA LYS A 337 -8.15 -16.63 -18.35
C LYS A 337 -7.14 -17.65 -17.83
N GLY A 338 -6.10 -17.19 -17.12
CA GLY A 338 -5.06 -18.03 -16.56
C GLY A 338 -4.11 -18.64 -17.61
N ARG A 339 -4.12 -18.15 -18.85
CA ARG A 339 -3.30 -18.71 -19.94
C ARG A 339 -1.92 -18.05 -19.95
N VAL A 340 -0.87 -18.86 -20.07
CA VAL A 340 0.51 -18.37 -20.18
C VAL A 340 0.68 -17.56 -21.47
N LEU A 341 1.17 -16.33 -21.33
CA LEU A 341 1.50 -15.40 -22.41
C LEU A 341 2.99 -15.38 -22.73
N THR A 342 3.82 -15.50 -21.68
CA THR A 342 5.27 -15.64 -21.77
C THR A 342 5.77 -16.32 -20.48
N GLU A 343 6.91 -17.00 -20.58
CA GLU A 343 7.53 -17.71 -19.48
C GLU A 343 9.05 -17.55 -19.53
N GLY A 344 9.72 -17.84 -18.42
CA GLY A 344 11.18 -17.76 -18.32
C GLY A 344 11.71 -18.34 -17.02
N LYS A 345 13.00 -18.15 -16.77
CA LYS A 345 13.68 -18.53 -15.54
C LYS A 345 14.63 -17.43 -15.10
N THR A 346 14.84 -17.32 -13.80
CA THR A 346 15.85 -16.41 -13.24
C THR A 346 17.27 -16.96 -13.34
N ASP A 347 18.23 -16.06 -13.57
CA ASP A 347 19.67 -16.34 -13.64
C ASP A 347 20.33 -16.44 -12.25
N ALA A 348 21.66 -16.54 -12.21
CA ALA A 348 22.44 -16.62 -10.96
C ALA A 348 22.35 -15.35 -10.09
N GLN A 349 21.85 -14.23 -10.64
CA GLN A 349 21.60 -12.96 -9.97
C GLN A 349 20.14 -12.81 -9.56
N GLY A 350 19.30 -13.82 -9.84
CA GLY A 350 17.87 -13.80 -9.59
C GLY A 350 17.07 -12.94 -10.58
N HIS A 351 17.68 -12.49 -11.68
CA HIS A 351 17.05 -11.66 -12.70
C HIS A 351 16.48 -12.50 -13.85
N ALA A 352 15.36 -12.05 -14.42
CA ALA A 352 14.85 -12.51 -15.70
C ALA A 352 14.21 -11.35 -16.48
N GLN A 353 14.50 -11.27 -17.77
CA GLN A 353 13.83 -10.36 -18.69
C GLN A 353 12.68 -11.09 -19.41
N LEU A 354 11.46 -10.57 -19.29
CA LEU A 354 10.25 -11.09 -19.95
C LEU A 354 9.66 -10.07 -20.92
N SER A 355 9.01 -10.53 -22.00
CA SER A 355 8.26 -9.65 -22.91
C SER A 355 7.00 -9.11 -22.22
N LYS A 356 6.72 -7.81 -22.35
CA LYS A 356 5.48 -7.22 -21.83
C LYS A 356 4.32 -7.50 -22.79
N SER A 357 3.12 -7.65 -22.25
CA SER A 357 1.89 -7.82 -23.03
C SER A 357 0.76 -7.00 -22.41
N PRO A 358 -0.06 -6.27 -23.20
CA PRO A 358 -1.22 -5.55 -22.69
C PRO A 358 -2.35 -6.49 -22.21
N LYS A 359 -2.20 -7.81 -22.40
CA LYS A 359 -3.09 -8.84 -21.87
C LYS A 359 -2.60 -9.47 -20.56
N ALA A 360 -1.40 -9.11 -20.10
CA ALA A 360 -0.83 -9.63 -18.86
C ALA A 360 -1.66 -9.16 -17.65
N LYS A 361 -1.94 -10.09 -16.74
CA LYS A 361 -2.75 -9.88 -15.53
C LYS A 361 -2.06 -10.34 -14.26
N LEU A 362 -1.40 -11.49 -14.31
CA LEU A 362 -0.67 -12.05 -13.17
C LEU A 362 0.75 -12.44 -13.60
N LEU A 363 1.70 -12.34 -12.68
CA LEU A 363 2.98 -13.03 -12.72
C LEU A 363 2.99 -14.09 -11.62
N LEU A 364 3.27 -15.34 -11.99
CA LEU A 364 3.60 -16.41 -11.05
C LEU A 364 5.11 -16.67 -11.05
N ALA A 365 5.70 -16.81 -9.87
CA ALA A 365 7.06 -17.29 -9.66
C ALA A 365 7.02 -18.59 -8.86
N ASN A 366 7.61 -19.67 -9.37
CA ASN A 366 7.50 -21.02 -8.79
C ASN A 366 8.87 -21.70 -8.65
N GLN A 367 9.14 -22.28 -7.49
CA GLN A 367 10.31 -23.14 -7.27
C GLN A 367 10.07 -24.08 -6.08
N ASN A 368 10.39 -25.38 -6.24
CA ASN A 368 10.40 -26.36 -5.15
C ASN A 368 9.11 -26.42 -4.29
N GLY A 369 7.94 -26.21 -4.92
CA GLY A 369 6.63 -26.18 -4.23
C GLY A 369 6.30 -24.85 -3.55
N GLN A 370 7.23 -23.89 -3.55
CA GLN A 370 6.94 -22.50 -3.23
C GLN A 370 6.39 -21.78 -4.46
N THR A 371 5.41 -20.89 -4.24
CA THR A 371 4.84 -20.01 -5.26
C THR A 371 4.81 -18.58 -4.74
N SER A 372 4.97 -17.59 -5.61
CA SER A 372 4.73 -16.18 -5.32
C SER A 372 3.99 -15.53 -6.48
N ILE A 373 3.23 -14.48 -6.19
CA ILE A 373 2.22 -13.93 -7.10
C ILE A 373 2.31 -12.40 -7.08
N ILE A 374 2.41 -11.79 -8.27
CA ILE A 374 2.18 -10.35 -8.46
C ILE A 374 0.93 -10.18 -9.34
N ASP A 375 -0.01 -9.37 -8.88
CA ASP A 375 -1.11 -8.87 -9.70
C ASP A 375 -0.64 -7.64 -10.48
N LEU A 376 -0.58 -7.80 -11.81
CA LEU A 376 -0.11 -6.79 -12.76
C LEU A 376 -1.20 -5.76 -13.13
N THR A 377 -2.40 -5.88 -12.53
CA THR A 377 -3.49 -4.90 -12.66
C THR A 377 -3.57 -3.91 -11.49
N GLN A 378 -2.83 -4.14 -10.41
CA GLN A 378 -2.66 -3.16 -9.34
C GLN A 378 -1.85 -1.95 -9.84
N PRO A 379 -2.05 -0.75 -9.25
CA PRO A 379 -1.12 0.36 -9.48
C PRO A 379 0.30 -0.02 -9.08
N ALA A 380 1.28 0.55 -9.77
CA ALA A 380 2.68 0.48 -9.35
C ALA A 380 2.86 1.16 -7.98
N LEU A 381 3.98 0.86 -7.31
CA LEU A 381 4.37 1.57 -6.08
C LEU A 381 4.46 3.08 -6.36
N ASP A 382 3.92 3.91 -5.46
CA ASP A 382 4.07 5.35 -5.59
C ASP A 382 5.53 5.76 -5.40
N LEU A 383 5.98 6.67 -6.27
CA LEU A 383 7.33 7.22 -6.30
C LEU A 383 7.31 8.75 -6.16
N SER A 384 6.19 9.34 -5.74
CA SER A 384 6.01 10.80 -5.57
C SER A 384 6.98 11.46 -4.56
N GLU A 385 7.57 10.68 -3.65
CA GLU A 385 8.64 11.14 -2.73
C GLU A 385 10.02 11.29 -3.41
N PHE A 386 10.18 10.77 -4.63
CA PHE A 386 11.43 10.82 -5.40
C PHE A 386 11.33 11.83 -6.55
N ASP A 387 12.46 12.45 -6.91
CA ASP A 387 12.54 13.30 -8.11
C ASP A 387 12.59 12.46 -9.39
N ILE A 388 11.43 11.96 -9.79
CA ILE A 388 11.19 11.22 -11.04
C ILE A 388 10.59 12.14 -12.14
N GLY A 389 10.64 13.45 -11.95
CA GLY A 389 10.13 14.43 -12.91
C GLY A 389 11.06 14.58 -14.12
N GLY A 390 10.48 14.69 -15.31
CA GLY A 390 11.26 14.93 -16.53
C GLY A 390 10.47 14.66 -17.82
N PRO A 391 11.11 14.86 -18.99
CA PRO A 391 10.57 14.36 -20.25
C PRO A 391 10.62 12.82 -20.28
N GLU A 392 9.61 12.19 -20.88
CA GLU A 392 9.60 10.73 -21.07
C GLU A 392 10.80 10.26 -21.91
N GLY A 393 11.45 9.17 -21.48
CA GLY A 393 12.65 8.63 -22.11
C GLY A 393 12.34 7.78 -23.35
N PHE A 394 12.50 8.36 -24.55
CA PHE A 394 12.34 7.67 -25.83
C PHE A 394 13.67 7.43 -26.54
N SER A 395 13.75 6.36 -27.35
CA SER A 395 14.94 6.02 -28.16
C SER A 395 15.21 6.97 -29.33
N LYS A 396 14.24 7.84 -29.66
CA LYS A 396 14.38 8.96 -30.60
C LYS A 396 13.66 10.16 -30.00
N GLN A 397 14.24 11.34 -30.16
CA GLN A 397 13.70 12.59 -29.63
C GLN A 397 13.41 13.55 -30.80
N LEU A 398 12.17 14.01 -30.94
CA LEU A 398 11.79 15.04 -31.90
C LEU A 398 11.62 16.38 -31.17
N PHE A 399 12.70 17.15 -31.08
CA PHE A 399 12.63 18.50 -30.50
C PHE A 399 11.99 19.46 -31.50
N ALA A 400 10.72 19.79 -31.28
CA ALA A 400 9.95 20.70 -32.12
C ALA A 400 9.79 22.09 -31.48
N PHE A 401 9.85 23.14 -32.28
CA PHE A 401 9.84 24.54 -31.83
C PHE A 401 9.29 25.51 -32.89
N GLY A 402 8.52 26.49 -32.43
CA GLY A 402 8.01 27.61 -33.25
C GLY A 402 8.64 28.96 -32.83
N PRO A 403 8.37 30.05 -33.57
CA PRO A 403 8.74 31.41 -33.16
C PRO A 403 7.80 31.96 -32.07
N ARG A 404 6.62 31.35 -31.89
CA ARG A 404 5.62 31.55 -30.85
C ARG A 404 4.72 30.31 -30.78
N ASP A 405 3.98 30.16 -29.69
CA ASP A 405 2.96 29.14 -29.42
C ASP A 405 1.53 29.63 -29.71
N LEU A 406 1.28 30.94 -29.54
CA LEU A 406 0.01 31.63 -29.80
C LEU A 406 -0.15 32.11 -31.24
N TYR A 407 -1.27 31.79 -31.88
CA TYR A 407 -1.64 32.22 -33.24
C TYR A 407 -3.07 32.78 -33.33
N ARG A 408 -3.46 33.25 -34.52
CA ARG A 408 -4.84 33.68 -34.83
C ARG A 408 -5.37 32.95 -36.08
N PRO A 409 -6.70 32.77 -36.22
CA PRO A 409 -7.31 32.31 -37.47
C PRO A 409 -6.82 33.11 -38.68
N GLY A 410 -6.52 32.42 -39.78
CA GLY A 410 -5.92 33.00 -40.99
C GLY A 410 -4.40 33.23 -40.94
N GLU A 411 -3.72 33.11 -39.79
CA GLU A 411 -2.25 33.18 -39.74
C GLU A 411 -1.57 31.90 -40.24
N THR A 412 -0.30 32.01 -40.63
CA THR A 412 0.54 30.84 -40.94
C THR A 412 1.36 30.44 -39.72
N VAL A 413 1.08 29.26 -39.18
CA VAL A 413 1.91 28.60 -38.15
C VAL A 413 3.20 28.14 -38.80
N ILE A 414 4.34 28.41 -38.15
CA ILE A 414 5.66 27.97 -38.59
C ILE A 414 6.21 27.02 -37.53
N VAL A 415 6.27 25.73 -37.85
CA VAL A 415 6.83 24.70 -36.98
C VAL A 415 8.17 24.26 -37.54
N ASN A 416 9.17 24.16 -36.67
CA ASN A 416 10.46 23.55 -36.97
C ASN A 416 10.64 22.33 -36.06
N ALA A 417 11.44 21.34 -36.46
CA ALA A 417 11.85 20.27 -35.58
C ALA A 417 13.24 19.71 -35.91
N LEU A 418 13.88 19.12 -34.91
CA LEU A 418 15.14 18.39 -35.01
C LEU A 418 14.93 16.97 -34.46
N LEU A 419 15.18 15.96 -35.28
CA LEU A 419 15.17 14.56 -34.86
C LEU A 419 16.58 14.16 -34.39
N ARG A 420 16.68 13.56 -33.21
CA ARG A 420 17.89 13.00 -32.61
C ARG A 420 17.61 11.62 -32.01
N ASP A 421 18.66 10.89 -31.63
CA ASP A 421 18.53 9.73 -30.74
C ASP A 421 18.40 10.17 -29.26
N ALA A 422 18.50 9.21 -28.34
CA ALA A 422 18.41 9.47 -26.89
C ALA A 422 19.59 10.30 -26.33
N ASP A 423 20.77 10.23 -26.98
CA ASP A 423 22.01 10.92 -26.58
C ASP A 423 22.21 12.25 -27.34
N GLY A 424 21.16 12.73 -28.01
CA GLY A 424 21.16 13.99 -28.76
C GLY A 424 21.95 13.95 -30.08
N GLN A 425 22.35 12.78 -30.57
CA GLN A 425 23.16 12.64 -31.78
C GLN A 425 22.31 12.66 -33.06
N PRO A 426 22.89 13.07 -34.22
CA PRO A 426 22.19 13.05 -35.49
C PRO A 426 21.80 11.63 -35.93
N LEU A 427 20.53 11.45 -36.28
CA LEU A 427 20.04 10.24 -36.94
C LEU A 427 20.04 10.39 -38.47
N PRO A 428 20.08 9.28 -39.23
CA PRO A 428 19.84 9.30 -40.67
C PRO A 428 18.51 10.00 -41.01
N GLU A 429 18.49 10.76 -42.10
CA GLU A 429 17.28 11.47 -42.53
C GLU A 429 16.14 10.49 -42.85
N GLN A 430 14.98 10.70 -42.23
CA GLN A 430 13.81 9.83 -42.34
C GLN A 430 12.52 10.67 -42.40
N PRO A 431 11.51 10.29 -43.21
CA PRO A 431 10.23 10.97 -43.19
C PRO A 431 9.48 10.72 -41.87
N ILE A 432 8.72 11.72 -41.41
CA ILE A 432 7.86 11.67 -40.22
C ILE A 432 6.41 11.93 -40.66
N LYS A 433 5.46 11.06 -40.27
CA LYS A 433 4.03 11.36 -40.44
C LYS A 433 3.58 12.31 -39.33
N VAL A 434 2.83 13.34 -39.70
CA VAL A 434 2.31 14.36 -38.78
C VAL A 434 0.81 14.47 -38.98
N ASP A 435 0.06 14.45 -37.89
CA ASP A 435 -1.38 14.70 -37.86
C ASP A 435 -1.66 15.93 -37.00
N VAL A 436 -2.14 16.99 -37.64
CA VAL A 436 -2.58 18.23 -36.97
C VAL A 436 -3.97 17.96 -36.40
N LEU A 437 -4.15 18.12 -35.10
CA LEU A 437 -5.43 17.95 -34.39
C LEU A 437 -6.06 19.30 -34.08
N ARG A 438 -7.40 19.34 -34.17
CA ARG A 438 -8.26 20.41 -33.65
C ARG A 438 -8.42 20.28 -32.11
N PRO A 439 -9.04 21.27 -31.44
CA PRO A 439 -9.28 21.22 -29.98
C PRO A 439 -10.27 20.13 -29.52
N ASP A 440 -10.90 19.40 -30.44
CA ASP A 440 -11.77 18.22 -30.19
C ASP A 440 -11.05 16.89 -30.50
N ASP A 441 -9.72 16.89 -30.51
CA ASP A 441 -8.82 15.80 -30.93
C ASP A 441 -9.04 15.29 -32.38
N SER A 442 -9.93 15.91 -33.17
CA SER A 442 -10.19 15.48 -34.55
C SER A 442 -9.07 15.93 -35.50
N VAL A 443 -8.68 15.04 -36.42
CA VAL A 443 -7.63 15.35 -37.41
C VAL A 443 -8.07 16.48 -38.34
N ALA A 444 -7.35 17.59 -38.32
CA ALA A 444 -7.47 18.72 -39.24
C ALA A 444 -6.79 18.43 -40.57
N SER A 445 -5.58 17.86 -40.54
CA SER A 445 -4.84 17.43 -41.72
C SER A 445 -3.75 16.42 -41.35
N SER A 446 -3.37 15.58 -42.32
CA SER A 446 -2.24 14.65 -42.23
C SER A 446 -1.22 14.94 -43.32
N PHE A 447 0.06 14.94 -43.00
CA PHE A 447 1.14 15.10 -43.98
C PHE A 447 2.36 14.25 -43.64
N VAL A 448 3.26 14.09 -44.62
CA VAL A 448 4.56 13.44 -44.44
C VAL A 448 5.65 14.50 -44.49
N TRP A 449 6.19 14.82 -43.33
CA TRP A 449 7.26 15.78 -43.17
C TRP A 449 8.60 15.13 -43.55
N LYS A 450 9.39 15.83 -44.37
CA LYS A 450 10.76 15.44 -44.71
C LYS A 450 11.73 16.47 -44.11
N PRO A 451 12.93 16.05 -43.69
CA PRO A 451 13.98 17.00 -43.36
C PRO A 451 14.58 17.62 -44.63
N GLU A 452 15.13 18.81 -44.47
CA GLU A 452 16.05 19.45 -45.41
C GLU A 452 17.32 19.82 -44.63
N ASN A 453 18.45 19.19 -44.95
CA ASN A 453 19.73 19.36 -44.23
C ASN A 453 19.62 19.07 -42.71
N GLY A 454 18.88 18.02 -42.32
CA GLY A 454 18.65 17.64 -40.94
C GLY A 454 17.68 18.52 -40.14
N LEU A 455 17.11 19.56 -40.74
CA LEU A 455 16.05 20.40 -40.17
C LEU A 455 14.70 20.05 -40.81
N TYR A 456 13.69 19.82 -39.99
CA TYR A 456 12.31 19.72 -40.47
C TYR A 456 11.68 21.13 -40.34
N GLN A 457 11.18 21.74 -41.42
CA GLN A 457 10.38 22.98 -41.37
C GLN A 457 9.03 22.78 -42.07
N TYR A 458 7.95 23.27 -41.47
CA TYR A 458 6.60 23.23 -42.04
C TYR A 458 5.87 24.55 -41.83
N ARG A 459 4.97 24.87 -42.77
CA ARG A 459 4.17 26.09 -42.79
C ARG A 459 2.70 25.69 -42.97
N TYR A 460 1.92 25.85 -41.91
CA TYR A 460 0.50 25.49 -41.91
C TYR A 460 -0.35 26.76 -41.90
N ALA A 461 -1.15 26.96 -42.94
CA ALA A 461 -2.11 28.07 -42.98
C ALA A 461 -3.35 27.70 -42.15
N LEU A 462 -3.63 28.45 -41.08
CA LEU A 462 -4.85 28.28 -40.30
C LEU A 462 -6.05 28.75 -41.13
N PRO A 463 -7.18 28.03 -41.13
CA PRO A 463 -8.42 28.53 -41.70
C PRO A 463 -8.85 29.85 -41.05
N GLU A 464 -9.47 30.75 -41.83
CA GLU A 464 -10.13 31.95 -41.29
C GLU A 464 -11.29 31.61 -40.33
N LYS A 465 -11.81 30.38 -40.42
CA LYS A 465 -12.84 29.82 -39.56
C LYS A 465 -12.32 28.55 -38.88
N CYS A 466 -11.55 28.74 -37.82
CA CYS A 466 -11.30 27.71 -36.82
C CYS A 466 -12.28 27.90 -35.64
N GLY A 467 -12.45 26.87 -34.80
CA GLY A 467 -13.08 27.03 -33.49
C GLY A 467 -12.02 27.36 -32.44
N ASP A 468 -12.38 28.19 -31.47
CA ASP A 468 -11.48 28.64 -30.40
C ASP A 468 -11.04 27.44 -29.53
N GLY A 469 -9.73 27.31 -29.26
CA GLY A 469 -9.19 26.31 -28.33
C GLY A 469 -7.81 25.78 -28.72
N GLN A 470 -7.24 24.92 -27.87
CA GLN A 470 -5.88 24.42 -28.06
C GLN A 470 -5.79 23.40 -29.22
N MET A 471 -5.18 23.80 -30.34
CA MET A 471 -4.74 22.85 -31.39
C MET A 471 -3.48 22.08 -30.97
N VAL A 472 -3.28 20.87 -31.49
CA VAL A 472 -2.11 20.02 -31.15
C VAL A 472 -1.55 19.36 -32.41
N ALA A 473 -0.25 19.50 -32.68
CA ALA A 473 0.42 18.80 -33.78
C ALA A 473 1.01 17.47 -33.26
N THR A 474 0.37 16.34 -33.57
CA THR A 474 0.86 15.02 -33.15
C THR A 474 1.78 14.39 -34.19
N PHE A 475 2.89 13.83 -33.73
CA PHE A 475 3.92 13.26 -34.58
C PHE A 475 3.84 11.73 -34.53
N GLN A 476 3.37 11.11 -35.61
CA GLN A 476 3.35 9.64 -35.75
C GLN A 476 4.74 9.09 -36.08
N SER A 477 5.68 9.40 -35.19
CA SER A 477 6.99 8.77 -35.04
C SER A 477 7.03 8.10 -33.68
N TRP A 478 6.75 6.79 -33.65
CA TRP A 478 7.02 5.91 -32.50
C TRP A 478 6.45 6.38 -31.14
N ARG A 479 5.16 6.76 -31.13
CA ARG A 479 4.34 7.10 -29.94
C ARG A 479 4.80 8.31 -29.11
N GLN A 480 5.28 9.38 -29.74
CA GLN A 480 5.41 10.70 -29.10
C GLN A 480 4.20 11.61 -29.41
N PRO A 481 3.35 11.95 -28.43
CA PRO A 481 2.59 13.20 -28.48
C PRO A 481 3.54 14.38 -28.21
N ALA A 482 3.33 15.52 -28.86
CA ALA A 482 4.01 16.77 -28.52
C ALA A 482 3.02 17.93 -28.60
N ALA A 483 2.94 18.73 -27.54
CA ALA A 483 2.14 19.95 -27.51
C ALA A 483 3.00 21.14 -27.97
N LEU A 484 2.48 21.95 -28.90
CA LEU A 484 3.24 23.05 -29.53
C LEU A 484 2.46 24.35 -29.71
N LEU A 485 1.14 24.34 -29.51
CA LEU A 485 0.26 25.49 -29.72
C LEU A 485 -0.62 25.68 -28.49
N ARG A 486 -0.96 26.94 -28.22
CA ARG A 486 -2.01 27.40 -27.29
C ARG A 486 -2.53 28.74 -27.80
N ASP A 487 -3.81 28.75 -28.17
CA ASP A 487 -4.56 29.98 -28.45
C ASP A 487 -5.03 30.66 -27.15
#